data_AF-A0A971HFQ1-F1
#
_entry.id   AF-A0A971HFQ1-F1
#
_cell.length_a   1.000
_cell.length_b   1.000
_cell.length_c   1.000
_cell.angle_alpha   90.00
_cell.angle_beta   90.00
_cell.angle_gamma   90.00
#
_symmetry.space_group_name_H-M   'P 1'
#
loop_
_entity.id
_entity.type
_entity.pdbx_description
1 polymer ?
#
loop_
_entity_poly.entity_id
_entity_poly.type
_entity_poly.pdbx_seq_one_letter_code
_entity_poly.pdbx_strand_id
1 'polypeptide(L)'
;MIREQIKENENKKPNSYELEKLKKIFPQYFDKDGKFLINKFHEMLVHEDIEFEKEGYELRFLGKNYAKLETSTVTETVIVPDLEHNSKEENINSKNLYIIGDNIDAIKHLYRK
;
A
#
# COMPACT_ATOMS: atom_id res chain seq x y z
N MET A 1 -2.11 -15.38 -8.35
CA MET A 1 -1.02 -15.67 -9.33
C MET A 1 -0.51 -14.36 -9.91
N ILE A 2 0.73 -14.29 -10.44
CA ILE A 2 1.30 -13.05 -11.04
C ILE A 2 0.34 -12.37 -12.04
N ARG A 3 -0.38 -13.16 -12.84
CA ARG A 3 -1.39 -12.65 -13.78
C ARG A 3 -2.52 -11.85 -13.12
N GLU A 4 -2.91 -12.18 -11.90
CA GLU A 4 -3.93 -11.44 -11.15
C GLU A 4 -3.36 -10.13 -10.60
N GLN A 5 -2.09 -10.15 -10.15
CA GLN A 5 -1.38 -8.97 -9.65
C GLN A 5 -1.23 -7.92 -10.75
N ILE A 6 -0.85 -8.34 -11.96
CA ILE A 6 -0.76 -7.45 -13.14
C ILE A 6 -2.14 -6.81 -13.43
N LYS A 7 -3.22 -7.62 -13.47
CA LYS A 7 -4.58 -7.10 -13.70
C LYS A 7 -5.06 -6.15 -12.60
N GLU A 8 -4.67 -6.41 -11.35
CA GLU A 8 -4.97 -5.51 -10.23
C GLU A 8 -4.26 -4.16 -10.44
N ASN A 9 -2.97 -4.19 -10.80
CA ASN A 9 -2.15 -3.01 -11.01
C ASN A 9 -2.67 -2.10 -12.14
N GLU A 10 -3.23 -2.68 -13.22
CA GLU A 10 -3.81 -1.92 -14.35
C GLU A 10 -4.87 -0.89 -13.92
N ASN A 11 -5.56 -1.15 -12.79
CA ASN A 11 -6.64 -0.30 -12.30
C ASN A 11 -6.22 0.58 -11.10
N LYS A 12 -4.98 0.47 -10.62
CA LYS A 12 -4.48 1.27 -9.50
C LYS A 12 -4.22 2.71 -9.92
N LYS A 13 -4.53 3.63 -9.02
CA LYS A 13 -4.29 5.06 -9.11
C LYS A 13 -3.38 5.46 -7.94
N PRO A 14 -2.74 6.64 -8.00
CA PRO A 14 -1.89 7.13 -6.91
C PRO A 14 -2.55 7.16 -5.52
N ASN A 15 -3.88 7.22 -5.45
CA ASN A 15 -4.65 7.26 -4.20
C ASN A 15 -5.45 5.97 -3.93
N SER A 16 -5.22 4.90 -4.71
CA SER A 16 -5.98 3.66 -4.56
C SER A 16 -5.78 3.04 -3.18
N TYR A 17 -4.55 3.04 -2.67
CA TYR A 17 -4.24 2.47 -1.36
C TYR A 17 -5.03 3.17 -0.23
N GLU A 18 -5.01 4.50 -0.20
CA GLU A 18 -5.74 5.28 0.81
C GLU A 18 -7.25 5.10 0.69
N LEU A 19 -7.79 5.08 -0.54
CA LEU A 19 -9.21 4.88 -0.76
C LEU A 19 -9.69 3.49 -0.35
N GLU A 20 -8.93 2.44 -0.65
CA GLU A 20 -9.23 1.07 -0.21
C GLU A 20 -9.23 0.97 1.32
N LYS A 21 -8.23 1.59 1.97
CA LYS A 21 -8.14 1.62 3.43
C LYS A 21 -9.31 2.40 4.06
N LEU A 22 -9.66 3.56 3.51
CA LEU A 22 -10.83 4.33 3.93
C LEU A 22 -12.11 3.52 3.76
N LYS A 23 -12.31 2.85 2.62
CA LYS A 23 -13.50 2.03 2.38
C LYS A 23 -13.61 0.83 3.32
N LYS A 24 -12.48 0.23 3.68
CA LYS A 24 -12.43 -0.90 4.63
C LYS A 24 -12.76 -0.48 6.06
N ILE A 25 -12.25 0.67 6.51
CA ILE A 25 -12.42 1.14 7.90
C ILE A 25 -13.74 1.91 8.08
N PHE A 26 -14.14 2.66 7.06
CA PHE A 26 -15.24 3.63 7.08
C PHE A 26 -16.25 3.39 5.96
N PRO A 27 -16.77 2.16 5.78
CA PRO A 27 -17.66 1.81 4.66
C PRO A 27 -18.95 2.64 4.62
N GLN A 28 -19.46 3.09 5.77
CA GLN A 28 -20.68 3.89 5.91
C GLN A 28 -20.58 5.31 5.30
N TYR A 29 -19.38 5.73 4.92
CA TYR A 29 -19.12 7.00 4.24
C TYR A 29 -18.89 6.83 2.74
N PHE A 30 -19.29 5.69 2.19
CA PHE A 30 -19.35 5.46 0.75
C PHE A 30 -20.81 5.19 0.36
N ASP A 31 -21.24 5.73 -0.77
CA ASP A 31 -22.54 5.40 -1.33
C ASP A 31 -22.54 4.07 -2.11
N LYS A 32 -23.70 3.72 -2.67
CA LYS A 32 -23.89 2.49 -3.45
C LYS A 32 -23.01 2.44 -4.70
N ASP A 33 -22.63 3.60 -5.24
CA ASP A 33 -21.77 3.74 -6.41
C ASP A 33 -20.28 3.82 -6.02
N GLY A 34 -19.97 3.77 -4.72
CA GLY A 34 -18.61 3.81 -4.19
C GLY A 34 -17.99 5.19 -4.12
N LYS A 35 -18.78 6.26 -4.22
CA LYS A 35 -18.31 7.64 -4.05
C LYS A 35 -18.22 7.99 -2.57
N PHE A 36 -17.15 8.69 -2.20
CA PHE A 36 -16.94 9.13 -0.82
C PHE A 36 -17.89 10.28 -0.44
N LEU A 37 -18.63 10.09 0.64
CA LEU A 37 -19.60 11.03 1.20
C LEU A 37 -18.91 11.99 2.18
N ILE A 38 -18.11 12.91 1.64
CA ILE A 38 -17.31 13.85 2.43
C ILE A 38 -18.15 14.68 3.43
N ASN A 39 -19.36 15.09 3.06
CA ASN A 39 -20.23 15.89 3.94
C ASN A 39 -20.63 15.11 5.20
N LYS A 40 -21.03 13.84 5.03
CA LYS A 40 -21.37 12.94 6.14
C LYS A 40 -20.16 12.69 7.04
N PHE A 41 -18.97 12.56 6.45
CA PHE A 41 -17.72 12.42 7.20
C PHE A 41 -17.39 13.67 8.01
N HIS A 42 -17.58 14.86 7.40
CA HIS A 42 -17.40 16.13 8.07
C HIS A 42 -18.39 16.31 9.23
N GLU A 43 -19.67 15.98 9.06
CA GLU A 43 -20.68 16.01 10.14
C GLU A 43 -20.24 15.17 11.34
N MET A 44 -19.70 13.97 11.12
CA MET A 44 -19.18 13.13 12.21
C MET A 44 -18.01 13.79 12.96
N LEU A 45 -17.10 14.45 12.26
CA LEU A 45 -15.94 15.11 12.88
C LEU A 45 -16.30 16.37 13.68
N VAL A 46 -17.32 17.12 13.23
CA VAL A 46 -17.81 18.31 13.94
C VAL A 46 -18.40 17.96 15.31
N HIS A 47 -18.95 16.75 15.48
CA HIS A 47 -19.44 16.30 16.78
C HIS A 47 -18.33 16.08 17.83
N GLU A 48 -17.07 16.02 17.42
CA GLU A 48 -15.91 15.72 18.28
C GLU A 48 -15.04 16.98 18.57
N ASP A 49 -15.57 18.20 18.33
CA ASP A 49 -14.84 19.47 18.52
C ASP A 49 -13.48 19.54 17.78
N ILE A 50 -13.39 18.88 16.62
CA ILE A 50 -12.16 18.86 15.81
C ILE A 50 -12.09 20.15 14.98
N GLU A 51 -11.11 21.01 15.26
CA GLU A 51 -10.82 22.20 14.46
C GLU A 51 -10.20 21.81 13.11
N PHE A 52 -10.74 22.38 12.02
CA PHE A 52 -10.22 22.18 10.67
C PHE A 52 -9.31 23.32 10.26
N GLU A 53 -8.00 23.09 10.27
CA GLU A 53 -7.04 24.00 9.65
C GLU A 53 -7.03 23.83 8.13
N LYS A 54 -7.22 24.93 7.40
CA LYS A 54 -7.11 24.96 5.93
C LYS A 54 -5.69 25.15 5.44
N GLU A 55 -4.74 25.43 6.33
CA GLU A 55 -3.34 25.64 5.99
C GLU A 55 -2.57 24.33 6.10
N GLY A 56 -2.13 23.81 4.95
CA GLY A 56 -1.23 22.68 4.87
C GLY A 56 -0.09 23.01 3.94
N TYR A 57 1.13 23.10 4.47
CA TYR A 57 2.32 23.18 3.62
C TYR A 57 2.63 21.80 3.04
N GLU A 58 2.65 21.69 1.72
CA GLU A 58 2.97 20.45 1.02
C GLU A 58 4.22 20.63 0.15
N LEU A 59 5.25 19.81 0.39
CA LEU A 59 6.36 19.71 -0.56
C LEU A 59 5.89 19.02 -1.84
N ARG A 60 5.94 19.76 -2.95
CA ARG A 60 5.60 19.27 -4.29
C ARG A 60 6.86 19.11 -5.12
N PHE A 61 6.99 17.96 -5.77
CA PHE A 61 8.11 17.65 -6.66
C PHE A 61 7.63 16.80 -7.83
N LEU A 62 8.36 16.88 -8.95
CA LEU A 62 8.09 16.08 -10.14
C LEU A 62 8.25 14.58 -9.80
N GLY A 63 7.24 13.77 -10.14
CA GLY A 63 7.26 12.32 -9.83
C GLY A 63 6.57 11.95 -8.51
N LYS A 64 6.09 12.91 -7.70
CA LYS A 64 5.39 12.60 -6.43
C LYS A 64 4.18 11.67 -6.62
N ASN A 65 3.37 11.91 -7.65
CA ASN A 65 2.22 11.06 -7.96
C ASN A 65 2.62 9.68 -8.51
N TYR A 66 3.76 9.60 -9.22
CA TYR A 66 4.30 8.34 -9.70
C TYR A 66 4.77 7.49 -8.52
N ALA A 67 5.51 8.07 -7.56
CA ALA A 67 5.90 7.37 -6.34
C ALA A 67 4.69 6.84 -5.54
N LYS A 68 3.60 7.62 -5.46
CA LYS A 68 2.34 7.17 -4.83
C LYS A 68 1.66 6.01 -5.59
N LEU A 69 1.73 6.02 -6.92
CA LEU A 69 1.24 4.91 -7.73
C LEU A 69 2.07 3.65 -7.47
N GLU A 70 3.40 3.77 -7.48
CA GLU A 70 4.31 2.66 -7.19
C GLU A 70 4.06 2.04 -5.81
N THR A 71 3.72 2.83 -4.79
CA THR A 71 3.35 2.28 -3.47
C THR A 71 1.95 1.64 -3.45
N SER A 72 1.09 1.99 -4.39
CA SER A 72 -0.28 1.45 -4.48
C SER A 72 -0.36 0.14 -5.29
N THR A 73 0.69 -0.21 -6.04
CA THR A 73 0.75 -1.46 -6.81
C THR A 73 1.24 -2.63 -5.96
N VAL A 74 0.74 -3.82 -6.28
CA VAL A 74 1.27 -5.07 -5.76
C VAL A 74 2.51 -5.47 -6.56
N THR A 75 3.47 -6.16 -5.92
CA THR A 75 4.67 -6.64 -6.60
C THR A 75 4.32 -7.68 -7.67
N GLU A 76 5.02 -7.64 -8.80
CA GLU A 76 4.88 -8.57 -9.93
C GLU A 76 5.98 -9.64 -9.94
N THR A 77 6.83 -9.66 -8.91
CA THR A 77 7.95 -10.58 -8.76
C THR A 77 7.60 -11.74 -7.82
N VAL A 78 8.53 -12.70 -7.66
CA VAL A 78 8.41 -13.82 -6.73
C VAL A 78 9.70 -13.99 -5.93
N ILE A 79 9.59 -14.50 -4.70
CA ILE A 79 10.74 -14.90 -3.90
C ILE A 79 11.07 -16.36 -4.19
N VAL A 80 12.35 -16.63 -4.48
CA VAL A 80 12.88 -17.97 -4.70
C VAL A 80 13.99 -18.22 -3.68
N PRO A 81 13.97 -19.34 -2.93
CA PRO A 81 15.04 -19.64 -1.98
C PRO A 81 16.31 -20.08 -2.72
N ASP A 82 17.46 -19.58 -2.26
CA ASP A 82 18.76 -20.17 -2.59
C ASP A 82 18.96 -21.43 -1.74
N LEU A 83 18.55 -22.58 -2.27
CA LEU A 83 18.61 -23.85 -1.55
C LEU A 83 20.05 -24.28 -1.25
N GLU A 84 21.00 -24.01 -2.14
CA GLU A 84 22.41 -24.38 -1.93
C GLU A 84 23.00 -23.62 -0.74
N HIS A 85 22.76 -22.31 -0.67
CA HIS A 85 23.22 -21.49 0.44
C HIS A 85 22.46 -21.80 1.74
N ASN A 86 21.13 -21.92 1.67
CA ASN A 86 20.28 -22.08 2.86
C ASN A 86 20.39 -23.45 3.50
N SER A 87 20.80 -24.49 2.76
CA SER A 87 20.97 -25.85 3.29
C SER A 87 22.32 -26.11 3.96
N LYS A 88 23.24 -25.14 4.00
CA LYS A 88 24.51 -25.29 4.73
C LYS A 88 24.26 -25.38 6.24
N GLU A 89 25.09 -26.15 6.96
CA GLU A 89 24.92 -26.40 8.40
C GLU A 89 24.91 -25.10 9.21
N GLU A 90 25.74 -24.12 8.84
CA GLU A 90 25.81 -22.81 9.48
C GLU A 90 24.55 -21.94 9.26
N ASN A 91 23.76 -22.22 8.21
CA ASN A 91 22.65 -21.37 7.77
C ASN A 91 21.27 -21.95 8.06
N ILE A 92 21.14 -23.28 8.15
CA ILE A 92 19.84 -23.97 8.24
C ILE A 92 18.97 -23.53 9.43
N ASN A 93 19.60 -23.12 10.54
CA ASN A 93 18.93 -22.64 11.75
C ASN A 93 19.10 -21.12 11.99
N SER A 94 19.64 -20.40 11.01
CA SER A 94 19.83 -18.96 11.10
C SER A 94 18.49 -18.23 11.17
N LYS A 95 18.44 -17.15 11.95
CA LYS A 95 17.30 -16.22 11.99
C LYS A 95 17.55 -14.95 11.18
N ASN A 96 18.71 -14.84 10.53
CA ASN A 96 19.06 -13.70 9.69
C ASN A 96 18.63 -13.97 8.24
N LEU A 97 18.09 -12.94 7.58
CA LEU A 97 17.65 -13.02 6.20
C LEU A 97 18.47 -12.09 5.32
N TYR A 98 18.86 -12.59 4.15
CA TYR A 98 19.48 -11.80 3.09
C TYR A 98 18.66 -12.01 1.82
N ILE A 99 18.22 -10.91 1.21
CA ILE A 99 17.37 -10.92 0.01
C ILE A 99 18.09 -10.13 -1.08
N ILE A 100 18.18 -10.73 -2.27
CA ILE A 100 18.79 -10.11 -3.45
C ILE A 100 17.67 -9.68 -4.39
N GLY A 101 17.64 -8.40 -4.79
CA GLY A 101 16.66 -7.85 -5.71
C GLY A 101 16.43 -6.35 -5.51
N ASP A 102 15.40 -5.82 -6.17
CA ASP A 102 14.91 -4.47 -5.91
C ASP A 102 14.33 -4.39 -4.48
N ASN A 103 14.71 -3.35 -3.74
CA ASN A 103 14.32 -3.20 -2.35
C ASN A 103 12.82 -2.91 -2.16
N ILE A 104 12.17 -2.23 -3.12
CA ILE A 104 10.73 -1.95 -3.07
C ILE A 104 9.96 -3.25 -3.23
N ASP A 105 10.36 -4.12 -4.15
CA ASP A 105 9.73 -5.43 -4.32
C ASP A 105 9.96 -6.33 -3.11
N ALA A 106 11.17 -6.35 -2.56
CA ALA A 106 11.47 -7.10 -1.34
C ALA A 106 10.58 -6.64 -0.18
N ILE A 107 10.42 -5.32 0.02
CA ILE A 107 9.53 -4.77 1.05
C ILE A 107 8.07 -5.13 0.77
N LYS A 108 7.60 -5.05 -0.48
CA LYS A 108 6.23 -5.44 -0.86
C LYS A 108 5.93 -6.91 -0.55
N HIS A 109 6.89 -7.81 -0.76
CA HIS A 109 6.75 -9.21 -0.37
C HIS A 109 6.68 -9.41 1.14
N LEU A 110 7.52 -8.70 1.90
CA LEU A 110 7.56 -8.79 3.36
C LEU A 110 6.33 -8.17 4.03
N TYR A 111 5.68 -7.20 3.39
CA TYR A 111 4.54 -6.47 3.95
C TYR A 111 3.19 -7.16 3.74
N ARG A 112 3.10 -8.20 2.89
CA ARG A 112 1.83 -8.87 2.58
C ARG A 112 1.18 -9.45 3.85
N LYS A 113 0.03 -8.86 4.22
CA LYS A 113 -0.88 -9.35 5.27
C LYS A 113 -1.80 -10.45 4.76
#